data_AF-D0UJJ7-F1
#
_entry.id   AF-D0UJJ7-F1
#
_cell.length_a   1.000
_cell.length_b   1.000
_cell.length_c   1.000
_cell.angle_alpha   90.00
_cell.angle_beta   90.00
_cell.angle_gamma   90.00
#
_symmetry.space_group_name_H-M   'P 1'
#
loop_
_entity.id
_entity.type
_entity.pdbx_description
1 polymer ?
#
loop_
_entity_poly.entity_id
_entity_poly.type
_entity_poly.pdbx_seq_one_letter_code
_entity_poly.pdbx_strand_id
1 'polypeptide(L)'
;LEKSRIVSQAHDERNYHIFYCMLAGMTKEEKSKLELKDASKYRYLVQGGCITCDDGRNDAAEFADIRSAMKVLMFADPEVWEILKILGALLHIGNIKYKAVIVNNLDATEIPDMNELGIAAKLLEVSQKNFACALTSRTIFAYGDTVVAPMSADLSQDVRDAFVKGVYGRLFVWIVTKINSAIYKPKPYQNHVRTSIGVL
;
A
#
# COMPACT_ATOMS: atom_id res chain seq x y z
N LEU A 1 -13.06 6.32 -1.25
CA LEU A 1 -11.67 6.06 -0.85
C LEU A 1 -10.80 7.22 -1.30
N GLU A 2 -10.24 7.99 -0.37
CA GLU A 2 -9.36 9.12 -0.65
C GLU A 2 -7.93 8.64 -0.94
N LYS A 3 -7.65 8.23 -2.18
CA LYS A 3 -6.36 7.59 -2.53
C LYS A 3 -5.16 8.51 -2.32
N SER A 4 -5.31 9.83 -2.42
CA SER A 4 -4.22 10.81 -2.18
C SER A 4 -3.62 10.69 -0.78
N ARG A 5 -4.46 10.43 0.23
CA ARG A 5 -4.08 10.34 1.64
C ARG A 5 -2.94 9.35 1.93
N ILE A 6 -2.78 8.31 1.11
CA ILE A 6 -1.73 7.31 1.34
C ILE A 6 -0.32 7.85 1.12
N VAL A 7 -0.14 8.81 0.20
CA VAL A 7 1.19 9.32 -0.16
C VAL A 7 1.45 10.74 0.33
N SER A 8 0.40 11.44 0.77
CA SER A 8 0.43 12.82 1.24
C SER A 8 -0.66 13.05 2.28
N GLN A 9 -0.35 13.77 3.36
CA GLN A 9 -1.28 14.17 4.41
C GLN A 9 -1.19 15.68 4.62
N ALA A 10 -2.31 16.32 4.97
CA ALA A 10 -2.28 17.71 5.42
C ALA A 10 -1.58 17.82 6.79
N HIS A 11 -1.22 19.05 7.17
CA HIS A 11 -0.64 19.31 8.49
C HIS A 11 -1.60 18.85 9.59
N ASP A 12 -1.03 18.20 10.60
CA ASP A 12 -1.70 17.56 11.73
C ASP A 12 -2.64 16.39 11.36
N GLU A 13 -2.63 15.94 10.11
CA GLU A 13 -3.35 14.75 9.69
C GLU A 13 -2.49 13.48 9.67
N ARG A 14 -3.11 12.36 10.05
CA ARG A 14 -2.53 11.03 9.94
C ARG A 14 -2.87 10.39 8.59
N ASN A 15 -2.08 9.39 8.23
CA ASN A 15 -2.45 8.44 7.18
C ASN A 15 -3.57 7.49 7.69
N TYR A 16 -3.98 6.51 6.87
CA TYR A 16 -4.98 5.51 7.27
C TYR A 16 -4.56 4.74 8.53
N HIS A 17 -5.50 4.58 9.47
CA HIS A 17 -5.26 3.97 10.78
C HIS A 17 -4.57 2.60 10.72
N ILE A 18 -4.92 1.78 9.71
CA ILE A 18 -4.38 0.43 9.57
C ILE A 18 -2.85 0.38 9.62
N PHE A 19 -2.13 1.37 9.10
CA PHE A 19 -0.67 1.40 9.15
C PHE A 19 -0.16 1.52 10.59
N TYR A 20 -0.74 2.42 11.37
CA TYR A 20 -0.36 2.62 12.76
C TYR A 20 -0.83 1.47 13.65
N CYS A 21 -2.06 0.98 13.44
CA CYS A 21 -2.58 -0.21 14.13
C CYS A 21 -1.66 -1.41 13.90
N MET A 22 -1.31 -1.69 12.65
CA MET A 22 -0.40 -2.78 12.28
C MET A 22 0.97 -2.63 12.95
N LEU A 23 1.58 -1.44 12.89
CA LEU A 23 2.88 -1.18 13.51
C LEU A 23 2.82 -1.21 15.04
N ALA A 24 1.70 -0.89 15.67
CA ALA A 24 1.55 -0.98 17.12
C ALA A 24 1.24 -2.41 17.61
N GLY A 25 0.38 -3.14 16.89
CA GLY A 25 -0.20 -4.40 17.34
C GLY A 25 0.47 -5.69 16.81
N MET A 26 1.32 -5.63 15.80
CA MET A 26 2.06 -6.80 15.32
C MET A 26 3.08 -7.32 16.36
N THR A 27 3.27 -8.64 16.38
CA THR A 27 4.34 -9.25 17.18
C THR A 27 5.72 -8.90 16.63
N LYS A 28 6.78 -9.09 17.43
CA LYS A 28 8.16 -8.85 16.98
C LYS A 28 8.54 -9.74 15.81
N GLU A 29 8.07 -10.98 15.80
CA GLU A 29 8.32 -11.97 14.74
C GLU A 29 7.61 -11.56 13.45
N GLU A 30 6.35 -11.11 13.53
CA GLU A 30 5.62 -10.60 12.37
C GLU A 30 6.30 -9.36 11.77
N LYS A 31 6.67 -8.39 12.61
CA LYS A 31 7.43 -7.21 12.18
C LYS A 31 8.74 -7.58 11.54
N SER A 32 9.48 -8.54 12.11
CA SER A 32 10.75 -9.01 11.55
C SER A 32 10.58 -9.68 10.19
N LYS A 33 9.51 -10.46 9.98
CA LYS A 33 9.23 -11.09 8.68
C LYS A 33 8.93 -10.08 7.58
N LEU A 34 8.31 -8.96 7.96
CA LEU A 34 7.98 -7.86 7.06
C LEU A 34 9.04 -6.75 7.04
N GLU A 35 10.13 -6.92 7.80
CA GLU A 35 11.22 -5.95 7.96
C GLU A 35 10.74 -4.55 8.40
N LEU A 36 9.69 -4.53 9.22
CA LEU A 36 9.01 -3.32 9.67
C LEU A 36 9.74 -2.61 10.82
N LYS A 37 9.73 -1.27 10.75
CA LYS A 37 10.30 -0.34 11.73
C LYS A 37 9.19 0.46 12.42
N ASP A 38 9.54 1.37 13.32
CA ASP A 38 8.56 2.28 13.92
C ASP A 38 7.94 3.24 12.89
N ALA A 39 6.73 3.72 13.18
CA ALA A 39 5.98 4.61 12.29
C ALA A 39 6.79 5.86 11.87
N SER A 40 7.63 6.38 12.77
CA SER A 40 8.49 7.56 12.51
C SER A 40 9.55 7.33 11.43
N LYS A 41 9.77 6.08 11.01
CA LYS A 41 10.75 5.70 9.98
C LYS A 41 10.16 5.65 8.58
N TYR A 42 8.85 5.87 8.42
CA TYR A 42 8.18 5.79 7.13
C TYR A 42 7.72 7.15 6.66
N ARG A 43 8.20 7.57 5.48
CA ARG A 43 7.86 8.85 4.86
C ARG A 43 6.33 9.05 4.79
N TYR A 44 5.59 8.03 4.38
CA TYR A 44 4.12 8.12 4.26
C TYR A 44 3.38 8.27 5.59
N LEU A 45 4.03 8.07 6.74
CA LEU A 45 3.37 8.18 8.04
C LEU A 45 3.71 9.46 8.80
N VAL A 46 4.75 10.19 8.38
CA VAL A 46 5.30 11.35 9.10
C VAL A 46 5.07 12.70 8.42
N GLN A 47 4.62 12.73 7.17
CA GLN A 47 4.50 13.99 6.41
C GLN A 47 3.49 14.97 7.01
N GLY A 48 2.41 14.48 7.63
CA GLY A 48 1.46 15.34 8.32
C GLY A 48 1.97 15.90 9.65
N GLY A 49 3.14 15.47 10.15
CA GLY A 49 3.67 15.90 11.43
C GLY A 49 3.02 15.26 12.66
N CYS A 50 2.03 14.39 12.46
CA CYS A 50 1.27 13.73 13.51
C CYS A 50 1.29 12.20 13.30
N ILE A 51 1.77 11.46 14.30
CA ILE A 51 1.81 9.98 14.29
C ILE A 51 0.96 9.33 15.38
N THR A 52 0.61 10.11 16.42
CA THR A 52 -0.24 9.72 17.55
C THR A 52 -1.63 10.33 17.40
N CYS A 53 -2.62 9.73 18.05
CA CYS A 53 -3.95 10.32 18.14
C CYS A 53 -4.12 10.91 19.54
N ASP A 54 -4.50 12.19 19.64
CA ASP A 54 -4.65 12.88 20.93
C ASP A 54 -5.96 12.48 21.66
N ASP A 55 -6.81 11.68 21.03
CA ASP A 55 -8.12 11.23 21.52
C ASP A 55 -8.05 10.00 22.46
N GLY A 56 -6.85 9.52 22.80
CA GLY A 56 -6.67 8.33 23.64
C GLY A 56 -6.86 7.00 22.92
N ARG A 57 -6.85 6.98 21.58
CA ARG A 57 -6.93 5.75 20.78
C ARG A 57 -5.75 4.82 21.03
N ASN A 58 -6.04 3.53 21.23
CA ASN A 58 -5.04 2.48 21.35
C ASN A 58 -4.91 1.70 20.04
N ASP A 59 -3.96 2.09 19.20
CA ASP A 59 -3.71 1.47 17.89
C ASP A 59 -3.44 -0.04 17.97
N ALA A 60 -2.83 -0.53 19.06
CA ALA A 60 -2.59 -1.97 19.24
C ALA A 60 -3.88 -2.75 19.55
N ALA A 61 -4.76 -2.20 20.37
CA ALA A 61 -6.08 -2.79 20.64
C ALA A 61 -6.95 -2.80 19.37
N GLU A 62 -6.96 -1.68 18.63
CA GLU A 62 -7.65 -1.55 17.35
C GLU A 62 -7.16 -2.57 16.31
N PHE A 63 -5.86 -2.91 16.31
CA PHE A 63 -5.36 -3.97 15.44
C PHE A 63 -5.89 -5.35 15.81
N ALA A 64 -6.05 -5.63 17.10
CA ALA A 64 -6.65 -6.88 17.56
C ALA A 64 -8.13 -6.96 17.15
N ASP A 65 -8.85 -5.85 17.20
CA ASP A 65 -10.24 -5.76 16.74
C ASP A 65 -10.34 -5.94 15.22
N ILE A 66 -9.47 -5.32 14.44
CA ILE A 66 -9.39 -5.50 12.98
C ILE A 66 -9.14 -6.98 12.64
N ARG A 67 -8.19 -7.64 13.30
CA ARG A 67 -7.91 -9.07 13.09
C ARG A 67 -9.12 -9.94 13.44
N SER A 68 -9.80 -9.62 14.54
CA SER A 68 -11.00 -10.35 14.97
C SER A 68 -12.15 -10.17 13.97
N ALA A 69 -12.37 -8.95 13.48
CA ALA A 69 -13.37 -8.66 12.45
C ALA A 69 -13.07 -9.40 11.13
N MET A 70 -11.81 -9.44 10.70
CA MET A 70 -11.40 -10.22 9.51
C MET A 70 -11.74 -11.71 9.66
N LYS A 71 -11.53 -12.30 10.85
CA LYS A 71 -11.92 -13.70 11.12
C LYS A 71 -13.43 -13.91 11.05
N VAL A 72 -14.22 -13.00 11.63
CA VAL A 72 -15.70 -13.05 11.56
C VAL A 72 -16.19 -12.94 10.11
N LEU A 73 -15.52 -12.13 9.30
CA LEU A 73 -15.79 -11.94 7.87
C LEU A 73 -15.18 -13.04 6.98
N MET A 74 -14.73 -14.15 7.59
CA MET A 74 -14.23 -15.35 6.92
C MET A 74 -12.98 -15.13 6.06
N PHE A 75 -12.14 -14.15 6.39
CA PHE A 75 -10.80 -14.05 5.81
C PHE A 75 -9.93 -15.18 6.38
N ALA A 76 -9.27 -15.93 5.50
CA ALA A 76 -8.34 -16.96 5.94
C ALA A 76 -7.04 -16.32 6.47
N ASP A 77 -6.35 -16.99 7.42
CA ASP A 77 -5.10 -16.47 7.97
C ASP A 77 -4.03 -16.14 6.89
N PRO A 78 -3.86 -16.95 5.82
CA PRO A 78 -2.97 -16.58 4.71
C PRO A 78 -3.42 -15.32 3.97
N GLU A 79 -4.73 -15.11 3.79
CA GLU A 79 -5.25 -13.91 3.13
C GLU A 79 -4.98 -12.67 3.96
N VAL A 80 -5.19 -12.75 5.28
CA VAL A 80 -4.85 -11.65 6.20
C VAL A 80 -3.35 -11.35 6.14
N TRP A 81 -2.51 -12.39 6.11
CA TRP A 81 -1.07 -12.22 5.98
C TRP A 81 -0.67 -11.52 4.66
N GLU A 82 -1.29 -11.87 3.53
CA GLU A 82 -1.04 -11.21 2.25
C GLU A 82 -1.48 -9.74 2.25
N ILE A 83 -2.60 -9.40 2.90
CA ILE A 83 -3.00 -7.99 3.11
C ILE A 83 -1.91 -7.24 3.87
N LEU A 84 -1.39 -7.83 4.96
CA LEU A 84 -0.35 -7.21 5.79
C LEU A 84 0.99 -7.08 5.03
N LYS A 85 1.36 -8.06 4.21
CA LYS A 85 2.53 -7.98 3.30
C LYS A 85 2.40 -6.81 2.33
N ILE A 86 1.24 -6.66 1.68
CA ILE A 86 0.99 -5.54 0.77
C ILE A 86 1.11 -4.21 1.51
N LEU A 87 0.47 -4.07 2.68
CA LEU A 87 0.56 -2.84 3.48
C LEU A 87 1.99 -2.51 3.89
N GLY A 88 2.76 -3.50 4.35
CA GLY A 88 4.18 -3.36 4.65
C GLY A 88 5.00 -2.92 3.44
N ALA A 89 4.77 -3.53 2.28
CA ALA A 89 5.45 -3.15 1.03
C ALA A 89 5.20 -1.68 0.66
N LEU A 90 3.97 -1.17 0.84
CA LEU A 90 3.67 0.24 0.56
C LEU A 90 4.47 1.21 1.44
N LEU A 91 4.71 0.84 2.71
CA LEU A 91 5.55 1.63 3.62
C LEU A 91 7.01 1.67 3.13
N HIS A 92 7.56 0.52 2.73
CA HIS A 92 8.93 0.44 2.17
C HIS A 92 9.05 1.21 0.85
N ILE A 93 8.06 1.11 -0.04
CA ILE A 93 8.05 1.86 -1.30
C ILE A 93 8.13 3.37 -1.02
N GLY A 94 7.37 3.89 -0.06
CA GLY A 94 7.40 5.31 0.30
C GLY A 94 8.78 5.82 0.76
N ASN A 95 9.65 4.93 1.22
CA ASN A 95 11.01 5.25 1.65
C ASN A 95 12.06 5.18 0.52
N ILE A 96 11.70 4.72 -0.68
CA ILE A 96 12.60 4.72 -1.83
C ILE A 96 12.98 6.17 -2.17
N LYS A 97 14.29 6.42 -2.19
CA LYS A 97 14.88 7.71 -2.54
C LYS A 97 15.42 7.65 -3.96
N TYR A 98 15.22 8.74 -4.68
CA TYR A 98 15.72 8.93 -6.04
C TYR A 98 16.85 9.95 -6.04
N LYS A 99 17.84 9.73 -6.89
CA LYS A 99 18.92 10.68 -7.16
C LYS A 99 18.93 11.02 -8.64
N ALA A 100 18.78 12.30 -8.95
CA ALA A 100 18.84 12.80 -10.31
C ALA A 100 20.25 12.62 -10.89
N VAL A 101 20.31 12.13 -12.13
CA VAL A 101 21.55 11.93 -12.90
C VAL A 101 21.29 12.26 -14.37
N ILE A 102 22.35 12.45 -15.14
CA ILE A 102 22.25 12.65 -16.60
C ILE A 102 22.83 11.42 -17.28
N VAL A 103 22.05 10.78 -18.16
CA VAL A 103 22.47 9.62 -18.96
C VAL A 103 22.22 9.94 -20.42
N ASN A 104 23.26 9.93 -21.26
CA ASN A 104 23.17 10.24 -22.70
C ASN A 104 22.46 11.58 -23.00
N ASN A 105 22.78 12.64 -22.23
CA ASN A 105 22.14 13.96 -22.31
C ASN A 105 20.63 13.97 -22.00
N LEU A 106 20.12 12.94 -21.32
CA LEU A 106 18.74 12.87 -20.85
C LEU A 106 18.70 12.93 -19.32
N ASP A 107 17.68 13.60 -18.80
CA ASP A 107 17.35 13.54 -17.38
C ASP A 107 16.95 12.12 -17.00
N ALA A 108 17.68 11.58 -16.05
CA ALA A 108 17.54 10.22 -15.57
C ALA A 108 17.54 10.20 -14.04
N THR A 109 17.24 9.02 -13.48
CA THR A 109 17.31 8.80 -12.04
C THR A 109 17.98 7.48 -11.73
N GLU A 110 18.64 7.45 -10.59
CA GLU A 110 19.11 6.22 -9.95
C GLU A 110 18.49 6.08 -8.56
N ILE A 111 18.48 4.84 -8.06
CA ILE A 111 18.10 4.52 -6.68
C ILE A 111 19.40 4.16 -5.95
N PRO A 112 19.97 5.08 -5.14
CA PRO A 112 21.29 4.89 -4.54
C PRO A 112 21.30 3.79 -3.46
N ASP A 113 20.19 3.61 -2.76
CA ASP A 113 20.00 2.56 -1.76
C ASP A 113 18.86 1.62 -2.18
N MET A 114 19.24 0.39 -2.51
CA MET A 114 18.32 -0.65 -2.98
C MET A 114 17.65 -1.42 -1.85
N ASN A 115 17.94 -1.12 -0.58
CA ASN A 115 17.41 -1.88 0.56
C ASN A 115 15.88 -1.84 0.63
N GLU A 116 15.29 -0.63 0.70
CA GLU A 116 13.83 -0.47 0.79
C GLU A 116 13.12 -1.03 -0.46
N LEU A 117 13.73 -0.88 -1.65
CA LEU A 117 13.23 -1.46 -2.89
C LEU A 117 13.29 -3.00 -2.88
N GLY A 118 14.36 -3.58 -2.34
CA GLY A 118 14.53 -5.03 -2.22
C GLY A 118 13.51 -5.66 -1.29
N ILE A 119 13.27 -5.03 -0.13
CA ILE A 119 12.25 -5.47 0.82
C ILE A 119 10.86 -5.39 0.16
N ALA A 120 10.52 -4.26 -0.46
CA ALA A 120 9.24 -4.11 -1.16
C ALA A 120 9.06 -5.13 -2.27
N ALA A 121 10.09 -5.39 -3.08
CA ALA A 121 10.05 -6.39 -4.15
C ALA A 121 9.81 -7.81 -3.60
N LYS A 122 10.47 -8.18 -2.50
CA LYS A 122 10.29 -9.46 -1.80
C LYS A 122 8.88 -9.61 -1.26
N LEU A 123 8.33 -8.57 -0.62
CA LEU A 123 6.98 -8.60 -0.06
C LEU A 123 5.88 -8.66 -1.12
N LEU A 124 6.10 -8.01 -2.27
CA LEU A 124 5.21 -8.06 -3.44
C LEU A 124 5.45 -9.28 -4.34
N GLU A 125 6.48 -10.08 -4.04
CA GLU A 125 6.87 -11.26 -4.82
C GLU A 125 7.17 -10.96 -6.30
N VAL A 126 7.84 -9.82 -6.54
CA VAL A 126 8.25 -9.38 -7.87
C VAL A 126 9.77 -9.35 -8.00
N SER A 127 10.26 -9.41 -9.24
CA SER A 127 11.68 -9.23 -9.53
C SER A 127 12.14 -7.83 -9.13
N GLN A 128 13.15 -7.76 -8.25
CA GLN A 128 13.77 -6.50 -7.81
C GLN A 128 14.25 -5.66 -9.00
N LYS A 129 14.87 -6.30 -10.00
CA LYS A 129 15.36 -5.64 -11.22
C LYS A 129 14.22 -5.02 -12.03
N ASN A 130 13.14 -5.77 -12.24
CA ASN A 130 12.00 -5.28 -13.02
C ASN A 130 11.27 -4.18 -12.25
N PHE A 131 11.20 -4.28 -10.92
CA PHE A 131 10.58 -3.27 -10.09
C PHE A 131 11.39 -1.97 -10.09
N ALA A 132 12.71 -2.04 -9.98
CA ALA A 132 13.59 -0.88 -10.15
C ALA A 132 13.39 -0.24 -11.53
N CYS A 133 13.42 -1.04 -12.61
CA CYS A 133 13.20 -0.53 -13.96
C CYS A 133 11.84 0.16 -14.10
N ALA A 134 10.76 -0.43 -13.56
CA ALA A 134 9.42 0.16 -13.60
C ALA A 134 9.31 1.49 -12.82
N LEU A 135 10.19 1.72 -11.84
CA LEU A 135 10.23 2.94 -11.04
C LEU A 135 11.21 3.99 -11.58
N THR A 136 12.13 3.64 -12.46
CA THR A 136 13.17 4.56 -12.98
C THR A 136 13.08 4.81 -14.49
N SER A 137 12.29 4.00 -15.21
CA SER A 137 12.20 4.03 -16.67
C SER A 137 10.75 3.93 -17.12
N ARG A 138 10.46 4.47 -18.30
CA ARG A 138 9.18 4.32 -19.00
C ARG A 138 9.36 3.60 -20.32
N THR A 139 8.37 2.78 -20.66
CA THR A 139 8.29 2.12 -21.97
C THR A 139 7.44 2.96 -22.91
N ILE A 140 7.99 3.32 -24.06
CA ILE A 140 7.33 4.10 -25.11
C ILE A 140 7.13 3.17 -26.32
N PHE A 141 5.89 3.08 -26.78
CA PHE A 141 5.53 2.34 -28.00
C PHE A 141 5.41 3.34 -29.15
N ALA A 142 6.26 3.19 -30.18
CA ALA A 142 6.27 4.07 -31.35
C ALA A 142 6.36 3.24 -32.63
N TYR A 143 5.34 3.30 -33.48
CA TYR A 143 5.33 2.70 -34.82
C TYR A 143 5.77 1.22 -34.90
N GLY A 144 5.43 0.41 -33.89
CA GLY A 144 5.80 -1.02 -33.83
C GLY A 144 7.05 -1.30 -33.00
N ASP A 145 7.83 -0.28 -32.67
CA ASP A 145 9.01 -0.38 -31.79
C ASP A 145 8.66 -0.11 -30.32
N THR A 146 9.37 -0.81 -29.43
CA THR A 146 9.29 -0.61 -27.98
C THR A 146 10.61 -0.06 -27.49
N VAL A 147 10.61 1.19 -27.03
CA VAL A 147 11.80 1.88 -26.53
C VAL A 147 11.67 2.11 -25.02
N VAL A 148 12.70 1.74 -24.26
CA VAL A 148 12.79 2.05 -22.84
C VAL A 148 13.60 3.33 -22.67
N ALA A 149 13.01 4.33 -22.03
CA ALA A 149 13.64 5.62 -21.77
C ALA A 149 13.72 5.89 -20.25
N PRO A 150 14.81 6.49 -19.75
CA PRO A 150 14.90 6.87 -18.34
C PRO A 150 13.89 7.97 -17.98
N MET A 151 13.56 8.06 -16.70
CA MET A 151 12.71 9.10 -16.11
C MET A 151 13.54 10.02 -15.21
N SER A 152 13.13 11.28 -15.10
CA SER A 152 13.66 12.20 -14.10
C SER A 152 13.28 11.76 -12.69
N ALA A 153 14.00 12.24 -11.67
CA ALA A 153 13.72 11.92 -10.28
C ALA A 153 12.28 12.32 -9.86
N ASP A 154 11.80 13.48 -10.31
CA ASP A 154 10.44 13.96 -10.02
C ASP A 154 9.38 13.05 -10.65
N LEU A 155 9.55 12.70 -11.93
CA LEU A 155 8.62 11.78 -12.62
C LEU A 155 8.63 10.40 -11.97
N SER A 156 9.79 9.90 -11.57
CA SER A 156 9.92 8.63 -10.83
C SER A 156 9.21 8.67 -9.48
N GLN A 157 9.25 9.80 -8.77
CA GLN A 157 8.49 9.99 -7.54
C GLN A 157 6.98 9.94 -7.79
N ASP A 158 6.50 10.62 -8.84
CA ASP A 158 5.09 10.60 -9.22
C ASP A 158 4.62 9.20 -9.62
N VAL A 159 5.43 8.46 -10.38
CA VAL A 159 5.15 7.07 -10.77
C VAL A 159 5.09 6.15 -9.55
N ARG A 160 6.02 6.29 -8.61
CA ARG A 160 6.01 5.56 -7.34
C ARG A 160 4.72 5.82 -6.57
N ASP A 161 4.33 7.09 -6.44
CA ASP A 161 3.15 7.48 -5.69
C ASP A 161 1.87 7.01 -6.38
N ALA A 162 1.81 7.08 -7.71
CA ALA A 162 0.72 6.53 -8.51
C ALA A 162 0.61 5.01 -8.36
N PHE A 163 1.73 4.30 -8.33
CA PHE A 163 1.78 2.86 -8.09
C PHE A 163 1.20 2.52 -6.71
N VAL A 164 1.64 3.21 -5.65
CA VAL A 164 1.14 3.00 -4.28
C VAL A 164 -0.37 3.26 -4.19
N LYS A 165 -0.87 4.37 -4.76
CA LYS A 165 -2.30 4.68 -4.84
C LYS A 165 -3.08 3.58 -5.58
N GLY A 166 -2.50 3.05 -6.65
CA GLY A 166 -3.08 1.97 -7.46
C GLY A 166 -3.21 0.68 -6.67
N VAL A 167 -2.13 0.24 -6.02
CA VAL A 167 -2.09 -0.99 -5.21
C VAL A 167 -3.05 -0.90 -4.04
N TYR A 168 -2.99 0.18 -3.24
CA TYR A 168 -3.90 0.36 -2.11
C TYR A 168 -5.37 0.46 -2.53
N GLY A 169 -5.64 1.14 -3.65
CA GLY A 169 -6.98 1.21 -4.22
C GLY A 169 -7.53 -0.16 -4.62
N ARG A 170 -6.71 -1.01 -5.25
CA ARG A 170 -7.10 -2.39 -5.60
C ARG A 170 -7.28 -3.27 -4.37
N LEU A 171 -6.39 -3.15 -3.37
CA LEU A 171 -6.51 -3.86 -2.10
C LEU A 171 -7.84 -3.53 -1.40
N PHE A 172 -8.20 -2.25 -1.32
CA PHE A 172 -9.47 -1.82 -0.74
C PHE A 172 -10.68 -2.41 -1.47
N VAL A 173 -10.70 -2.35 -2.80
CA VAL A 173 -11.79 -2.94 -3.60
C VAL A 173 -11.87 -4.45 -3.39
N TRP A 174 -10.73 -5.14 -3.29
CA TRP A 174 -10.70 -6.58 -3.01
C TRP A 174 -11.26 -6.91 -1.61
N ILE A 175 -10.88 -6.15 -0.58
CA ILE A 175 -11.43 -6.30 0.78
C ILE A 175 -12.96 -6.11 0.76
N VAL A 176 -13.46 -5.05 0.12
CA VAL A 176 -14.90 -4.80 0.00
C VAL A 176 -15.60 -5.96 -0.74
N THR A 177 -14.99 -6.48 -1.80
CA THR A 177 -15.52 -7.62 -2.55
C THR A 177 -15.60 -8.88 -1.69
N LYS A 178 -14.59 -9.14 -0.85
CA LYS A 178 -14.59 -10.25 0.11
C LYS A 178 -15.68 -10.11 1.16
N ILE A 179 -15.81 -8.92 1.75
CA ILE A 179 -16.88 -8.61 2.72
C ILE A 179 -18.26 -8.82 2.09
N ASN A 180 -18.47 -8.28 0.88
CA ASN A 180 -19.72 -8.45 0.15
C ASN A 180 -20.02 -9.92 -0.12
N SER A 181 -19.02 -10.72 -0.47
CA SER A 181 -19.18 -12.16 -0.70
C SER A 181 -19.53 -12.93 0.57
N ALA A 182 -19.00 -12.52 1.73
CA ALA A 182 -19.30 -13.15 3.02
C ALA A 182 -20.72 -12.83 3.53
N ILE A 183 -21.20 -11.60 3.29
CA ILE A 183 -22.51 -11.13 3.75
C ILE A 183 -23.62 -11.50 2.76
N TYR A 184 -23.32 -11.53 1.46
CA TYR A 184 -24.29 -11.83 0.43
C TYR A 184 -24.66 -13.31 0.40
N LYS A 185 -25.89 -13.62 0.82
CA LYS A 185 -26.48 -14.96 0.74
C LYS A 185 -27.56 -14.97 -0.34
N PRO A 186 -27.28 -15.42 -1.58
CA PRO A 186 -28.31 -15.58 -2.60
C PRO A 186 -29.31 -16.65 -2.15
N LYS A 187 -30.61 -16.31 -2.13
CA LYS A 187 -31.66 -17.29 -1.80
C LYS A 187 -32.03 -18.10 -3.06
N PRO A 188 -32.30 -19.41 -2.93
CA PRO A 188 -32.46 -20.31 -4.08
C PRO A 188 -33.80 -20.19 -4.83
N TYR A 189 -34.76 -19.39 -4.37
CA TYR A 189 -36.12 -19.35 -4.96
C TYR A 189 -36.34 -18.13 -5.88
N GLN A 190 -36.81 -18.39 -7.10
CA GLN A 190 -37.04 -17.40 -8.17
C GLN A 190 -38.12 -16.35 -7.85
N ASN A 191 -38.99 -16.58 -6.87
CA ASN A 191 -40.13 -15.69 -6.56
C ASN A 191 -39.94 -14.80 -5.31
N HIS A 192 -38.72 -14.67 -4.77
CA HIS A 192 -38.51 -13.89 -3.56
C HIS A 192 -38.26 -12.40 -3.89
N VAL A 193 -39.22 -11.53 -3.54
CA VAL A 193 -39.02 -10.07 -3.57
C VAL A 193 -38.00 -9.71 -2.48
N ARG A 194 -36.94 -8.98 -2.85
CA ARG A 194 -35.89 -8.53 -1.93
C ARG A 194 -36.21 -7.13 -1.46
N THR A 195 -36.43 -6.97 -0.16
CA THR A 195 -36.54 -5.65 0.47
C THR A 195 -35.18 -5.27 1.05
N SER A 196 -34.78 -4.02 0.89
CA SER A 196 -33.53 -3.48 1.43
C SER A 196 -33.76 -2.05 1.92
N ILE A 197 -33.14 -1.70 3.04
CA ILE A 197 -33.07 -0.33 3.54
C ILE A 197 -31.65 0.17 3.26
N GLY A 198 -31.53 1.21 2.43
CA GLY A 198 -30.26 1.87 2.18
C GLY A 198 -29.96 2.88 3.29
N VAL A 199 -28.72 2.88 3.79
CA VAL A 199 -28.19 3.92 4.67
C VAL A 199 -27.07 4.61 3.90
N LEU A 200 -27.21 5.92 3.67
CA LEU A 200 -26.21 6.76 3.02
C LEU A 200 -25.35 7.45 4.06
#